data_AF-A0A5P9HXS8-F1
#
_entry.id   AF-A0A5P9HXS8-F1
#
_cell.length_a   1.000
_cell.length_b   1.000
_cell.length_c   1.000
_cell.angle_alpha   90.00
_cell.angle_beta   90.00
_cell.angle_gamma   90.00
#
_symmetry.space_group_name_H-M   'P 1'
#
loop_
_entity.id
_entity.type
_entity.pdbx_description
1 polymer ?
#
loop_
_entity_poly.entity_id
_entity_poly.type
_entity_poly.pdbx_seq_one_letter_code
_entity_poly.pdbx_strand_id
1 'polypeptide(L)'
;MLYTTIDSYAEATGATAHTASRRMKDLAFRVPSGSKGRRSYPLAAAVQTFRPREIDAGAVPAIAQSAHRLSDTLYVESEMLPAARAFAEWLPDPRMRSRLLHIRNAFSIAVGNSPLCTPSVVRALEPLKSLWALNADVTRFILAGATPPDVDKLAPAFAVSCNEALLENYYDSLMEIAA
;
A
#
# COMPACT_ATOMS: atom_id res chain seq x y z
N MET A 1 6.00 -5.10 3.44
CA MET A 1 7.27 -5.57 2.84
C MET A 1 8.28 -4.42 2.78
N LEU A 2 9.54 -4.65 3.16
CA LEU A 2 10.59 -3.62 3.14
C LEU A 2 11.39 -3.67 1.83
N TYR A 3 11.83 -2.51 1.38
CA TYR A 3 12.59 -2.31 0.16
C TYR A 3 13.86 -1.50 0.41
N THR A 4 14.84 -1.68 -0.46
CA THR A 4 16.10 -0.94 -0.49
C THR A 4 16.38 -0.40 -1.90
N THR A 5 17.37 0.48 -2.04
CA THR A 5 17.83 0.99 -3.34
C THR A 5 19.29 0.59 -3.59
N ILE A 6 19.77 0.78 -4.83
CA ILE A 6 21.19 0.57 -5.17
C ILE A 6 22.10 1.42 -4.28
N ASP A 7 21.72 2.67 -4.03
CA ASP A 7 22.51 3.61 -3.25
C ASP A 7 22.58 3.17 -1.78
N SER A 8 21.43 2.86 -1.18
CA SER A 8 21.36 2.36 0.20
C SER A 8 22.09 1.01 0.39
N TYR A 9 22.02 0.13 -0.61
CA TYR A 9 22.77 -1.13 -0.63
C TYR A 9 24.29 -0.87 -0.66
N ALA A 10 24.73 0.01 -1.56
CA ALA A 10 26.14 0.33 -1.75
C ALA A 10 26.75 0.92 -0.48
N GLU A 11 26.02 1.84 0.17
CA GLU A 11 26.39 2.44 1.44
C GLU A 11 26.49 1.39 2.56
N ALA A 12 25.49 0.53 2.70
CA ALA A 12 25.47 -0.50 3.76
C ALA A 12 26.57 -1.56 3.59
N THR A 13 26.96 -1.89 2.36
CA THR A 13 27.96 -2.93 2.07
C THR A 13 29.37 -2.38 1.85
N GLY A 14 29.55 -1.06 1.80
CA GLY A 14 30.80 -0.41 1.39
C GLY A 14 31.17 -0.67 -0.07
N ALA A 15 30.25 -1.18 -0.89
CA ALA A 15 30.47 -1.49 -2.29
C ALA A 15 30.22 -0.27 -3.19
N THR A 16 30.77 -0.29 -4.41
CA THR A 16 30.41 0.72 -5.42
C THR A 16 28.99 0.49 -5.95
N ALA A 17 28.31 1.56 -6.38
CA ALA A 17 26.99 1.45 -7.01
C ALA A 17 26.97 0.49 -8.21
N HIS A 18 28.05 0.43 -8.99
CA HIS A 18 28.20 -0.53 -10.08
C HIS A 18 28.19 -1.99 -9.59
N THR A 19 28.91 -2.27 -8.49
CA THR A 19 28.95 -3.60 -7.87
C THR A 19 27.59 -3.98 -7.30
N ALA A 20 26.93 -3.06 -6.59
CA ALA A 20 25.58 -3.23 -6.07
C ALA A 20 24.57 -3.54 -7.19
N SER A 21 24.62 -2.77 -8.28
CA SER A 21 23.76 -2.99 -9.45
C SER A 21 24.00 -4.34 -10.12
N ARG A 22 25.26 -4.78 -10.23
CA ARG A 22 25.59 -6.10 -10.80
C ARG A 22 25.07 -7.24 -9.95
N ARG A 23 25.19 -7.14 -8.61
CA ARG A 23 24.73 -8.19 -7.68
C ARG A 23 23.22 -8.28 -7.62
N MET A 24 22.52 -7.15 -7.72
CA MET A 24 21.06 -7.10 -7.70
C MET A 24 20.43 -7.19 -9.10
N LYS A 25 21.20 -7.49 -10.15
CA LYS A 25 20.74 -7.47 -11.54
C LYS A 25 19.55 -8.43 -11.78
N ASP A 26 19.60 -9.60 -11.16
CA ASP A 26 18.60 -10.66 -11.35
C ASP A 26 17.48 -10.61 -10.31
N LEU A 27 17.50 -9.61 -9.41
CA LEU A 27 16.44 -9.42 -8.43
C LEU A 27 15.25 -8.70 -9.07
N ALA A 28 14.06 -9.22 -8.83
CA ALA A 28 12.82 -8.50 -9.12
C ALA A 28 12.81 -7.17 -8.36
N PHE A 29 12.41 -6.10 -9.04
CA PHE A 29 12.36 -4.75 -8.47
C PHE A 29 11.01 -4.09 -8.75
N ARG A 30 10.71 -3.05 -7.98
CA ARG A 30 9.60 -2.14 -8.21
C ARG A 30 10.13 -0.75 -8.53
N VAL A 31 9.38 0.01 -9.30
CA VAL A 31 9.65 1.43 -9.58
C VAL A 31 8.44 2.21 -9.06
N PRO A 32 8.52 2.80 -7.86
CA PRO A 32 7.40 3.54 -7.29
C PRO A 32 7.01 4.73 -8.16
N SER A 33 5.71 5.03 -8.22
CA SER A 33 5.23 6.23 -8.91
C SER A 33 5.87 7.49 -8.30
N GLY A 34 6.48 8.33 -9.13
CA GLY A 34 7.18 9.54 -8.68
C GLY A 34 8.66 9.35 -8.31
N SER A 35 9.19 8.12 -8.34
CA SER A 35 10.60 7.85 -8.00
C SER A 35 11.62 8.22 -9.09
N LYS A 36 11.21 8.94 -10.15
CA LYS A 36 12.04 9.26 -11.33
C LYS A 36 12.75 8.03 -11.92
N GLY A 37 12.09 6.88 -11.94
CA GLY A 37 12.65 5.63 -12.47
C GLY A 37 13.60 4.89 -11.51
N ARG A 38 13.75 5.36 -10.26
CA ARG A 38 14.58 4.70 -9.26
C ARG A 38 13.98 3.35 -8.88
N ARG A 39 14.81 2.30 -8.98
CA ARG A 39 14.46 0.91 -8.68
C ARG A 39 14.58 0.64 -7.19
N SER A 40 13.56 -0.02 -6.66
CA SER A 40 13.48 -0.47 -5.28
C SER A 40 13.40 -1.99 -5.24
N TYR A 41 14.30 -2.61 -4.47
CA TYR A 41 14.50 -4.06 -4.40
C TYR A 41 13.99 -4.60 -3.07
N PRO A 42 13.34 -5.78 -3.03
CA PRO A 42 12.99 -6.46 -1.78
C PRO A 42 14.19 -6.60 -0.85
N LEU A 43 14.08 -6.11 0.38
CA LEU A 43 15.18 -6.15 1.35
C LEU A 43 15.67 -7.60 1.58
N ALA A 44 14.74 -8.53 1.76
CA ALA A 44 15.07 -9.93 2.00
C ALA A 44 15.89 -10.54 0.86
N ALA A 45 15.56 -10.21 -0.40
CA ALA A 45 16.29 -10.71 -1.57
C ALA A 45 17.66 -10.03 -1.72
N ALA A 46 17.76 -8.74 -1.40
CA ALA A 46 19.02 -8.00 -1.42
C ALA A 46 20.03 -8.52 -0.39
N VAL A 47 19.57 -8.89 0.82
CA VAL A 47 20.46 -9.45 1.86
C VAL A 47 21.08 -10.79 1.41
N GLN A 48 20.39 -11.58 0.57
CA GLN A 48 20.93 -12.83 0.03
C GLN A 48 22.13 -12.63 -0.91
N THR A 49 22.37 -11.41 -1.39
CA THR A 49 23.51 -11.10 -2.28
C THR A 49 24.75 -10.59 -1.55
N PHE A 50 24.71 -10.56 -0.22
CA PHE A 50 25.82 -10.12 0.62
C PHE A 50 26.94 -11.15 0.66
N ARG A 51 28.18 -10.67 0.79
CA ARG A 51 29.33 -11.54 1.07
C ARG A 51 29.47 -11.77 2.58
N PRO A 52 30.05 -12.90 3.02
CA PRO A 52 30.27 -13.17 4.45
C PRO A 52 30.99 -12.01 5.17
N ARG A 53 32.07 -11.48 4.57
CA ARG A 53 32.82 -10.34 5.13
C ARG A 53 31.99 -9.06 5.31
N GLU A 54 30.97 -8.84 4.48
CA GLU A 54 30.09 -7.67 4.58
C GLU A 54 29.07 -7.87 5.71
N ILE A 55 28.60 -9.11 5.90
CA ILE A 55 27.75 -9.49 7.03
C ILE A 55 28.51 -9.29 8.35
N ASP A 56 29.73 -9.81 8.42
CA ASP A 56 30.62 -9.67 9.58
C ASP A 56 30.95 -8.20 9.88
N ALA A 57 31.03 -7.36 8.85
CA ALA A 57 31.24 -5.91 8.97
C ALA A 57 29.97 -5.12 9.37
N GLY A 58 28.83 -5.78 9.56
CA GLY A 58 27.60 -5.13 10.01
C GLY A 58 26.70 -4.58 8.89
N ALA A 59 26.83 -5.06 7.65
CA ALA A 59 25.99 -4.58 6.55
C ALA A 59 24.49 -4.87 6.75
N VAL A 60 24.15 -5.97 7.44
CA VAL A 60 22.75 -6.38 7.67
C VAL A 60 21.97 -5.38 8.52
N PRO A 61 22.44 -4.97 9.72
CA PRO A 61 21.76 -3.92 10.48
C PRO A 61 21.78 -2.56 9.75
N ALA A 62 22.85 -2.21 9.04
CA ALA A 62 22.94 -0.96 8.28
C ALA A 62 21.90 -0.87 7.15
N ILE A 63 21.72 -1.94 6.37
CA ILE A 63 20.72 -1.96 5.29
C ILE A 63 19.29 -2.04 5.85
N ALA A 64 19.09 -2.70 7.00
CA ALA A 64 17.78 -2.78 7.64
C ALA A 64 17.31 -1.40 8.13
N GLN A 65 18.23 -0.57 8.64
CA GLN A 65 17.92 0.79 9.10
C GLN A 65 17.60 1.76 7.95
N SER A 66 18.23 1.59 6.79
CA SER A 66 17.97 2.40 5.58
C SER A 66 16.82 1.86 4.71
N ALA A 67 16.27 0.69 5.06
CA ALA A 67 15.16 0.11 4.36
C ALA A 67 13.89 0.93 4.56
N HIS A 68 13.13 1.10 3.49
CA HIS A 68 11.88 1.83 3.49
C HIS A 68 10.74 0.93 3.04
N ARG A 69 9.53 1.24 3.50
CA ARG A 69 8.34 0.71 2.86
C ARG A 69 8.12 1.53 1.60
N LEU A 70 7.91 0.87 0.47
CA LEU A 70 7.22 1.54 -0.62
C LEU A 70 5.81 1.81 -0.11
N SER A 71 5.43 3.08 0.08
CA SER A 71 4.01 3.40 0.16
C SER A 71 3.41 3.04 -1.22
N ASP A 72 2.25 2.42 -1.34
CA ASP A 72 1.08 2.48 -0.46
C ASP A 72 0.58 1.05 -0.20
N THR A 73 0.07 0.77 1.00
CA THR A 73 -0.85 -0.35 1.21
C THR A 73 -2.14 -0.04 0.46
N LEU A 74 -2.12 -0.23 -0.86
CA LEU A 74 -3.31 -0.28 -1.71
C LEU A 74 -4.19 -1.50 -1.42
N TYR A 75 -3.65 -2.44 -0.65
CA TYR A 75 -4.32 -3.65 -0.24
C TYR A 75 -4.65 -3.58 1.25
N VAL A 76 -5.94 -3.71 1.53
CA VAL A 76 -6.50 -3.95 2.86
C VAL A 76 -7.36 -5.20 2.73
N GLU A 77 -7.10 -6.19 3.57
CA GLU A 77 -7.82 -7.46 3.55
C GLU A 77 -9.31 -7.26 3.84
N SER A 78 -10.17 -8.02 3.16
CA SER A 78 -11.63 -7.91 3.32
C SER A 78 -12.10 -8.25 4.74
N GLU A 79 -11.36 -9.10 5.45
CA GLU A 79 -11.55 -9.43 6.87
C GLU A 79 -11.49 -8.20 7.79
N MET A 80 -10.87 -7.10 7.33
CA MET A 80 -10.79 -5.85 8.08
C MET A 80 -12.07 -5.00 7.98
N LEU A 81 -13.09 -5.43 7.22
CA LEU A 81 -14.35 -4.70 7.08
C LEU A 81 -15.03 -4.35 8.42
N PRO A 82 -15.14 -5.28 9.40
CA PRO A 82 -15.72 -4.95 10.71
C PRO A 82 -14.92 -3.85 11.43
N ALA A 83 -13.59 -3.93 11.39
CA ALA A 83 -12.71 -2.92 11.96
C ALA A 83 -12.85 -1.57 11.25
N ALA A 84 -13.01 -1.57 9.92
CA ALA A 84 -13.21 -0.37 9.12
C ALA A 84 -14.55 0.33 9.43
N ARG A 85 -15.60 -0.45 9.72
CA ARG A 85 -16.91 0.07 10.17
C ARG A 85 -16.81 0.66 11.57
N ALA A 86 -16.24 -0.09 12.52
CA ALA A 86 -16.01 0.38 13.88
C ALA A 86 -15.14 1.63 13.94
N PHE A 87 -14.14 1.74 13.06
CA PHE A 87 -13.28 2.92 12.95
C PHE A 87 -14.08 4.19 12.66
N ALA A 88 -15.07 4.12 11.77
CA ALA A 88 -15.90 5.28 11.44
C ALA A 88 -16.78 5.73 12.61
N GLU A 89 -17.29 4.79 13.40
CA GLU A 89 -18.10 5.04 14.59
C GLU A 89 -17.26 5.61 15.75
N TRP A 90 -16.02 5.12 15.87
CA TRP A 90 -15.12 5.50 16.96
C TRP A 90 -14.58 6.93 16.85
N LEU A 91 -14.53 7.53 15.65
CA LEU A 91 -13.95 8.87 15.45
C LEU A 91 -14.56 9.88 16.43
N PRO A 92 -13.79 10.44 17.38
CA PRO A 92 -14.36 11.23 18.47
C PRO A 92 -14.63 12.68 18.08
N ASP A 93 -13.84 13.24 17.16
CA ASP A 93 -13.89 14.65 16.76
C ASP A 93 -14.74 14.85 15.48
N PRO A 94 -15.71 15.79 15.47
CA PRO A 94 -16.45 16.18 14.27
C PRO A 94 -15.60 16.49 13.04
N ARG A 95 -14.39 17.06 13.22
CA ARG A 95 -13.45 17.35 12.13
C ARG A 95 -12.91 16.08 11.48
N MET A 96 -12.61 15.05 12.27
CA MET A 96 -12.18 13.74 11.74
C MET A 96 -13.32 13.09 10.96
N ARG A 97 -14.54 13.14 11.49
CA ARG A 97 -15.73 12.62 10.79
C ARG A 97 -15.98 13.35 9.46
N SER A 98 -15.80 14.67 9.44
CA SER A 98 -15.89 15.47 8.22
C SER A 98 -14.84 15.07 7.17
N ARG A 99 -13.58 14.86 7.58
CA ARG A 99 -12.52 14.36 6.69
C ARG A 99 -12.81 12.95 6.16
N LEU A 100 -13.35 12.06 7.00
CA LEU A 100 -13.77 10.72 6.59
C LEU A 100 -14.91 10.79 5.54
N LEU A 101 -15.91 11.64 5.76
CA LEU A 101 -16.99 11.84 4.79
C LEU A 101 -16.45 12.40 3.47
N HIS A 102 -15.57 13.40 3.55
CA HIS A 102 -14.91 13.98 2.39
C HIS A 102 -14.15 12.93 1.57
N ILE A 103 -13.32 12.10 2.21
CA ILE A 103 -12.51 11.12 1.50
C ILE A 103 -13.32 9.95 0.92
N ARG A 104 -14.42 9.55 1.58
CA ARG A 104 -15.36 8.53 1.06
C ARG A 104 -16.12 9.03 -0.17
N ASN A 105 -16.52 10.29 -0.15
CA ASN A 105 -17.17 10.91 -1.31
C ASN A 105 -16.18 11.05 -2.47
N ALA A 106 -14.97 11.54 -2.21
CA ALA A 106 -13.91 11.63 -3.20
C ALA A 106 -13.57 10.26 -3.81
N PHE A 107 -13.50 9.19 -2.99
CA PHE A 107 -13.29 7.83 -3.47
C PHE A 107 -14.38 7.39 -4.46
N SER A 108 -15.64 7.65 -4.14
CA SER A 108 -16.77 7.29 -5.02
C SER A 108 -16.68 7.98 -6.38
N ILE A 109 -16.33 9.27 -6.38
CA ILE A 109 -16.17 10.08 -7.59
C ILE A 109 -14.96 9.59 -8.40
N ALA A 110 -13.81 9.40 -7.75
CA ALA A 110 -12.59 8.93 -8.40
C ALA A 110 -12.76 7.55 -9.05
N VAL A 111 -13.40 6.61 -8.35
CA VAL A 111 -13.72 5.29 -8.90
C VAL A 111 -14.74 5.42 -10.04
N GLY A 112 -15.80 6.20 -9.86
CA GLY A 112 -16.85 6.40 -10.86
C GLY A 112 -16.34 7.02 -12.17
N ASN A 113 -15.35 7.92 -12.09
CA ASN A 113 -14.73 8.57 -13.24
C ASN A 113 -13.59 7.74 -13.86
N SER A 114 -13.22 6.61 -13.26
CA SER A 114 -12.12 5.78 -13.75
C SER A 114 -12.57 4.80 -14.82
N PRO A 115 -11.72 4.50 -15.84
CA PRO A 115 -11.96 3.38 -16.76
C PRO A 115 -12.00 2.01 -16.05
N LEU A 116 -11.57 1.94 -14.78
CA LEU A 116 -11.61 0.73 -13.95
C LEU A 116 -12.93 0.59 -13.16
N CYS A 117 -13.91 1.47 -13.41
CA CYS A 117 -15.27 1.38 -12.86
C CYS A 117 -16.05 0.22 -13.50
N THR A 118 -15.69 -1.02 -13.15
CA THR A 118 -16.38 -2.21 -13.64
C THR A 118 -17.65 -2.45 -12.84
N PRO A 119 -18.64 -3.20 -13.39
CA PRO A 119 -19.84 -3.56 -12.64
C PRO A 119 -19.55 -4.30 -11.33
N SER A 120 -18.44 -5.04 -11.23
CA SER A 120 -18.07 -5.72 -10.00
C SER A 120 -17.57 -4.75 -8.93
N VAL A 121 -16.74 -3.77 -9.30
CA VAL A 121 -16.29 -2.69 -8.41
C VAL A 121 -17.49 -1.86 -7.92
N VAL A 122 -18.45 -1.56 -8.80
CA VAL A 122 -19.67 -0.82 -8.43
C VAL A 122 -20.50 -1.58 -7.39
N ARG A 123 -20.66 -2.90 -7.53
CA ARG A 123 -21.36 -3.74 -6.53
C ARG A 123 -20.63 -3.75 -5.17
N ALA A 124 -19.31 -3.73 -5.19
CA ALA A 124 -18.47 -3.68 -4.00
C ALA A 124 -18.16 -2.25 -3.50
N LEU A 125 -18.81 -1.21 -4.03
CA LEU A 125 -18.40 0.17 -3.77
C LEU A 125 -18.51 0.56 -2.30
N GLU A 126 -19.58 0.14 -1.60
CA GLU A 126 -19.77 0.43 -0.18
C GLU A 126 -18.72 -0.23 0.73
N PRO A 127 -18.46 -1.55 0.64
CA PRO A 127 -17.39 -2.16 1.42
C PRO A 127 -16.01 -1.60 1.04
N LEU A 128 -15.74 -1.32 -0.24
CA LEU A 128 -14.48 -0.70 -0.66
C LEU A 128 -14.27 0.69 -0.05
N LYS A 129 -15.30 1.55 -0.01
CA LYS A 129 -15.26 2.85 0.69
C LYS A 129 -14.99 2.72 2.18
N SER A 130 -15.48 1.64 2.79
CA SER A 130 -15.24 1.36 4.20
C SER A 130 -13.76 1.02 4.41
N LEU A 131 -13.23 0.05 3.66
CA LEU A 131 -11.81 -0.34 3.72
C LEU A 131 -10.86 0.79 3.35
N TRP A 132 -11.27 1.67 2.43
CA TRP A 132 -10.48 2.84 2.02
C TRP A 132 -10.09 3.73 3.20
N ALA A 133 -10.92 3.81 4.24
CA ALA A 133 -10.63 4.57 5.44
C ALA A 133 -9.38 4.06 6.21
N LEU A 134 -9.03 2.78 6.01
CA LEU A 134 -7.87 2.12 6.61
C LEU A 134 -6.60 2.18 5.75
N ASN A 135 -6.67 2.74 4.54
CA ASN A 135 -5.47 3.04 3.78
C ASN A 135 -4.60 4.03 4.59
N ALA A 136 -3.30 3.77 4.69
CA ALA A 136 -2.42 4.47 5.62
C ALA A 136 -2.43 6.01 5.44
N ASP A 137 -2.46 6.50 4.19
CA ASP A 137 -2.44 7.93 3.92
C ASP A 137 -3.81 8.56 4.17
N VAL A 138 -4.88 7.82 3.88
CA VAL A 138 -6.25 8.20 4.22
C VAL A 138 -6.44 8.28 5.73
N THR A 139 -6.00 7.27 6.48
CA THR A 139 -6.07 7.25 7.95
C THR A 139 -5.27 8.40 8.55
N ARG A 140 -4.06 8.68 8.02
CA ARG A 140 -3.24 9.81 8.47
C ARG A 140 -3.94 11.15 8.19
N PHE A 141 -4.56 11.31 7.03
CA PHE A 141 -5.37 12.49 6.71
C PHE A 141 -6.54 12.65 7.69
N ILE A 142 -7.31 11.59 7.93
CA ILE A 142 -8.48 11.61 8.82
C ILE A 142 -8.06 12.00 10.25
N LEU A 143 -7.12 11.25 10.84
CA LEU A 143 -6.76 11.38 12.25
C LEU A 143 -5.88 12.60 12.53
N ALA A 144 -4.83 12.81 11.74
CA ALA A 144 -3.83 13.84 12.01
C ALA A 144 -4.08 15.15 11.23
N GLY A 145 -5.02 15.16 10.28
CA GLY A 145 -5.21 16.33 9.41
C GLY A 145 -4.00 16.63 8.54
N ALA A 146 -3.25 15.60 8.16
CA ALA A 146 -2.14 15.70 7.22
C ALA A 146 -2.61 16.20 5.84
N THR A 147 -1.70 16.34 4.89
CA THR A 147 -2.05 16.66 3.50
C THR A 147 -3.03 15.60 2.95
N PRO A 148 -4.14 16.00 2.29
CA PRO A 148 -5.05 15.06 1.64
C PRO A 148 -4.30 14.18 0.62
N PRO A 149 -4.57 12.86 0.57
CA PRO A 149 -3.98 11.99 -0.44
C PRO A 149 -4.56 12.30 -1.83
N ASP A 150 -3.81 11.96 -2.88
CA ASP A 150 -4.26 12.05 -4.26
C ASP A 150 -5.27 10.93 -4.57
N VAL A 151 -6.54 11.18 -4.27
CA VAL A 151 -7.61 10.18 -4.34
C VAL A 151 -7.86 9.73 -5.78
N ASP A 152 -7.83 10.64 -6.74
CA ASP A 152 -8.06 10.32 -8.16
C ASP A 152 -7.05 9.30 -8.69
N LYS A 153 -5.80 9.39 -8.20
CA LYS A 153 -4.74 8.43 -8.54
C LYS A 153 -4.85 7.11 -7.78
N LEU A 154 -5.19 7.14 -6.50
CA LEU A 154 -5.10 5.97 -5.62
C LEU A 154 -6.38 5.13 -5.57
N ALA A 155 -7.55 5.76 -5.58
CA ALA A 155 -8.82 5.09 -5.35
C ALA A 155 -9.14 4.01 -6.40
N PRO A 156 -8.91 4.21 -7.71
CA PRO A 156 -9.19 3.15 -8.68
C PRO A 156 -8.27 1.93 -8.52
N ALA A 157 -6.98 2.15 -8.22
CA ALA A 157 -6.03 1.07 -7.98
C ALA A 157 -6.39 0.30 -6.70
N PHE A 158 -6.75 1.01 -5.63
CA PHE A 158 -7.24 0.42 -4.39
C PHE A 158 -8.51 -0.41 -4.62
N ALA A 159 -9.47 0.16 -5.35
CA ALA A 159 -10.73 -0.50 -5.67
C ALA A 159 -10.48 -1.84 -6.36
N VAL A 160 -9.63 -1.88 -7.38
CA VAL A 160 -9.27 -3.13 -8.07
C VAL A 160 -8.54 -4.10 -7.15
N SER A 161 -7.53 -3.64 -6.40
CA SER A 161 -6.73 -4.51 -5.53
C SER A 161 -7.51 -5.12 -4.37
N CYS A 162 -8.54 -4.43 -3.85
CA CYS A 162 -9.35 -4.91 -2.74
C CYS A 162 -10.67 -5.56 -3.18
N ASN A 163 -10.97 -5.62 -4.48
CA ASN A 163 -12.25 -6.13 -4.99
C ASN A 163 -12.34 -7.66 -4.93
N GLU A 164 -11.24 -8.36 -5.20
CA GLU A 164 -11.23 -9.81 -5.46
C GLU A 164 -11.72 -10.61 -4.23
N ALA A 165 -11.19 -10.30 -3.05
CA ALA A 165 -11.60 -10.92 -1.78
C ALA A 165 -12.97 -10.46 -1.24
N LEU A 166 -13.54 -9.38 -1.79
CA LEU A 166 -14.87 -8.88 -1.39
C LEU A 166 -15.98 -9.52 -2.20
N LEU A 167 -15.72 -9.86 -3.47
CA LEU A 167 -16.69 -10.53 -4.32
C LEU A 167 -16.96 -11.96 -3.84
N GLU A 168 -15.91 -12.71 -3.48
CA GLU A 168 -16.07 -14.08 -2.93
C GLU A 168 -16.99 -14.07 -1.69
N ASN A 169 -16.69 -13.24 -0.70
CA ASN A 169 -17.49 -13.14 0.54
C ASN A 169 -18.90 -12.55 0.31
N TYR A 170 -19.09 -11.65 -0.65
CA TYR A 170 -20.41 -11.08 -0.96
C TYR A 170 -21.32 -12.08 -1.69
N TYR A 171 -20.75 -12.90 -2.60
CA TYR A 171 -21.52 -13.94 -3.27
C TYR A 171 -21.87 -15.09 -2.33
N ASP A 172 -20.98 -15.47 -1.42
CA ASP A 172 -21.27 -16.50 -0.40
C ASP A 172 -22.39 -16.06 0.55
N SER A 173 -22.36 -14.81 1.03
CA SER A 173 -23.43 -14.28 1.90
C SER A 173 -24.77 -14.07 1.20
N LEU A 174 -24.79 -13.75 -0.11
CA LEU A 174 -26.04 -13.69 -0.89
C LEU A 174 -26.63 -15.08 -1.18
N MET A 175 -25.77 -16.08 -1.37
CA MET A 175 -26.20 -17.47 -1.58
C MET A 175 -26.77 -18.09 -0.29
N GLU A 176 -26.19 -17.79 0.88
CA GLU A 176 -26.73 -18.24 2.18
C GLU A 176 -28.10 -17.63 2.51
N ILE A 177 -28.38 -16.39 2.10
CA ILE A 177 -29.67 -15.73 2.33
C ILE A 177 -30.76 -16.27 1.38
N ALA A 178 -30.38 -16.87 0.26
CA ALA A 178 -31.29 -17.42 -0.75
C ALA A 178 -31.61 -18.91 -0.57
N ALA A 179 -31.04 -19.59 0.43
CA ALA A 179 -31.27 -20.98 0.79
C ALA A 179 -32.26 -21.11 1.97
#